data_AF-A0A536BWG6-F1
#
_entry.id   AF-A0A536BWG6-F1
#
_cell.length_a   1.000
_cell.length_b   1.000
_cell.length_c   1.000
_cell.angle_alpha   90.00
_cell.angle_beta   90.00
_cell.angle_gamma   90.00
#
_symmetry.space_group_name_H-M   'P 1'
#
loop_
_entity.id
_entity.type
_entity.pdbx_description
1 polymer ?
#
loop_
_entity_poly.entity_id
_entity_poly.type
_entity_poly.pdbx_seq_one_letter_code
_entity_poly.pdbx_strand_id
1 'polypeptide(L)' 'PKYGVTYLRYWFDEATGKVFCLAEGPTPEAVIETHREAHGLLADELQEVKEGA' A
#
# COMPACT_ATOMS: atom_id res chain seq x y z
N PRO A 1 12.73 5.57 6.01
CA PRO A 1 12.51 4.69 4.84
C PRO A 1 12.99 5.38 3.55
N LYS A 2 13.53 4.64 2.57
CA LYS A 2 14.13 5.18 1.32
C LYS A 2 13.20 6.12 0.55
N TYR A 3 11.90 5.80 0.51
CA TYR A 3 10.88 6.59 -0.20
C TYR A 3 9.94 7.38 0.72
N GLY A 4 10.22 7.43 2.02
CA GLY A 4 9.34 8.11 2.98
C GLY A 4 7.98 7.44 3.20
N VAL A 5 7.83 6.15 2.86
CA VAL A 5 6.59 5.38 3.00
C VAL A 5 6.61 4.52 4.26
N THR A 6 5.46 4.43 4.91
CA THR A 6 5.18 3.49 6.01
C THR A 6 3.92 2.69 5.69
N TYR A 7 4.04 1.35 5.68
CA TYR A 7 2.87 0.46 5.63
C TYR A 7 2.30 0.31 7.03
N LEU A 8 1.11 0.85 7.25
CA LEU A 8 0.47 0.98 8.56
C LEU A 8 -0.26 -0.30 8.96
N ARG A 9 -1.04 -0.86 8.03
CA ARG A 9 -1.84 -2.07 8.25
C ARG A 9 -2.01 -2.86 6.96
N TYR A 10 -2.31 -4.14 7.11
CA TYR A 10 -2.79 -4.96 6.01
C TYR A 10 -3.90 -5.88 6.48
N TRP A 11 -4.71 -6.34 5.53
CA TRP A 11 -5.76 -7.33 5.72
C TRP A 11 -5.70 -8.32 4.56
N PHE A 12 -5.93 -9.60 4.86
CA PHE A 12 -6.07 -10.65 3.87
C PHE A 12 -7.45 -11.28 4.00
N ASP A 13 -8.23 -11.24 2.92
CA ASP A 13 -9.50 -11.92 2.81
C ASP A 13 -9.27 -13.30 2.18
N GLU A 14 -9.20 -14.33 3.01
CA GLU A 14 -8.96 -15.72 2.59
C GLU A 14 -10.03 -16.25 1.62
N ALA A 15 -11.28 -15.78 1.73
CA ALA A 15 -12.37 -16.27 0.90
C ALA A 15 -12.25 -15.79 -0.55
N THR A 16 -11.71 -14.59 -0.77
CA THR A 16 -11.55 -13.99 -2.11
C THR A 16 -10.10 -13.97 -2.60
N GLY A 17 -9.13 -14.24 -1.71
CA GLY A 17 -7.71 -14.12 -2.00
C GLY A 17 -7.21 -12.67 -2.11
N LYS A 18 -7.99 -11.69 -1.67
CA LYS A 18 -7.64 -10.26 -1.78
C LYS A 18 -6.78 -9.80 -0.60
N VAL A 19 -5.78 -8.98 -0.91
CA VAL A 19 -4.94 -8.29 0.08
C VAL A 19 -5.23 -6.80 0.00
N PHE A 20 -5.44 -6.17 1.15
CA PHE A 20 -5.60 -4.73 1.29
C PHE A 20 -4.48 -4.20 2.17
N CYS A 21 -3.82 -3.13 1.74
CA CYS A 21 -2.78 -2.46 2.48
C CYS A 21 -3.19 -1.00 2.71
N LEU A 22 -2.98 -0.50 3.94
CA LEU A 22 -3.02 0.92 4.24
C LEU A 22 -1.58 1.40 4.40
N ALA A 23 -1.18 2.36 3.57
CA ALA A 23 0.14 2.97 3.60
C ALA A 23 0.03 4.49 3.66
N GLU A 24 0.99 5.12 4.32
CA GLU A 24 1.19 6.56 4.35
C GLU A 24 2.50 6.88 3.62
N GLY A 25 2.47 7.87 2.74
CA GLY A 25 3.63 8.23 1.94
C GLY A 25 3.45 9.59 1.25
N PRO A 26 4.55 10.16 0.73
CA PRO A 26 4.52 11.50 0.13
C PRO A 26 3.80 11.55 -1.22
N THR A 27 3.81 10.45 -1.99
CA THR A 27 3.08 10.32 -3.26
C THR A 27 2.66 8.86 -3.50
N PRO A 28 1.65 8.60 -4.36
CA PRO A 28 1.29 7.25 -4.80
C PRO A 28 2.47 6.45 -5.38
N GLU A 29 3.35 7.07 -6.16
CA GLU A 29 4.52 6.42 -6.77
C GLU A 29 5.52 5.95 -5.71
N ALA A 30 5.71 6.73 -4.63
CA ALA A 30 6.57 6.33 -3.53
C ALA A 30 6.07 5.04 -2.87
N VAL A 31 4.75 4.88 -2.72
CA VAL A 31 4.12 3.66 -2.19
C VAL A 31 4.37 2.49 -3.13
N ILE A 32 4.17 2.67 -4.45
CA ILE A 32 4.40 1.64 -5.47
C ILE A 32 5.86 1.18 -5.47
N GLU A 33 6.84 2.11 -5.47
CA GLU A 33 8.26 1.74 -5.47
C GLU A 33 8.68 1.04 -4.18
N THR A 34 8.11 1.44 -3.03
CA THR A 34 8.34 0.75 -1.76
C THR A 34 7.82 -0.69 -1.80
N HIS A 35 6.60 -0.90 -2.30
CA HIS A 35 6.00 -2.24 -2.44
C HIS A 35 6.81 -3.11 -3.42
N ARG A 36 7.21 -2.53 -4.56
CA ARG A 36 8.02 -3.20 -5.58
C ARG A 36 9.36 -3.63 -5.03
N GLU A 37 10.07 -2.75 -4.33
CA GLU A 37 11.39 -3.07 -3.75
C GLU A 37 11.29 -4.08 -2.62
N ALA A 38 10.18 -4.10 -1.87
CA ALA A 38 9.97 -5.06 -0.79
C ALA A 38 9.83 -6.50 -1.29
N HIS A 39 8.97 -6.73 -2.29
CA HIS A 39 8.69 -8.09 -2.76
C HIS A 39 8.19 -8.20 -4.22
N GLY A 40 8.21 -7.12 -4.99
CA GLY A 40 7.91 -7.13 -6.44
C GLY A 40 6.43 -7.26 -6.83
N LEU A 41 5.58 -7.86 -6.00
CA LEU A 41 4.11 -7.82 -6.18
C LEU A 41 3.61 -6.37 -6.08
N LEU A 42 2.63 -5.98 -6.90
CA LEU A 42 2.01 -4.67 -6.88
C LEU A 42 0.50 -4.80 -6.66
N ALA A 43 -0.12 -3.76 -6.11
CA ALA A 43 -1.57 -3.70 -6.01
C ALA A 43 -2.18 -3.52 -7.41
N ASP A 44 -3.29 -4.21 -7.67
CA ASP A 44 -4.08 -4.01 -8.90
C ASP A 44 -4.71 -2.61 -8.93
N GLU A 45 -5.03 -2.06 -7.75
CA GLU A 45 -5.65 -0.75 -7.57
C GLU A 45 -4.95 0.02 -6.44
N LEU A 46 -4.79 1.33 -6.63
CA LEU A 46 -4.27 2.26 -5.62
C LEU A 46 -5.19 3.47 -5.53
N GLN A 47 -5.74 3.71 -4.35
CA GLN A 47 -6.65 4.81 -4.08
C GLN A 47 -6.09 5.67 -2.94
N GLU A 48 -5.85 6.95 -3.21
CA GLU A 48 -5.55 7.92 -2.16
C GLU A 48 -6.80 8.18 -1.32
N VAL A 49 -6.64 8.20 0.00
CA VAL A 49 -7.74 8.35 0.96
C VAL A 49 -7.39 9.41 2.00
N LYS A 50 -8.42 10.04 2.57
CA LYS A 50 -8.32 10.94 3.72
C LYS A 50 -8.98 10.26 4.92
N GLU A 51 -8.35 10.32 6.08
CA GLU A 51 -8.95 9.86 7.32
C GLU A 51 -10.03 10.85 7.80
N GLY A 52 -11.22 10.34 8.11
CA GLY A 52 -12.35 11.14 8.60
C GLY A 52 -12.98 12.08 7.57
N ALA A 53 -13.83 12.99 8.06
CA ALA A 53 -14.48 14.05 7.28
C ALA A 53 -13.86 15.41 7.63
#